data_AF-A0A9P5UFH7-F1
#
_entry.id   AF-A0A9P5UFH7-F1
#
_cell.length_a   1.000
_cell.length_b   1.000
_cell.length_c   1.000
_cell.angle_alpha   90.00
_cell.angle_beta   90.00
_cell.angle_gamma   90.00
#
_symmetry.space_group_name_H-M   'P 1'
#
loop_
_entity.id
_entity.type
_entity.pdbx_description
1 polymer ?
#
loop_
_entity_poly.entity_id
_entity_poly.type
_entity_poly.pdbx_seq_one_letter_code
_entity_poly.pdbx_strand_id
1 'polypeptide(L)'
;MASCFALSRQSLLLLSKRGLVGACTAKPYRRAIHASSIVSKKKTPKTIEIEDLFSEDAEPDLLSSSDTTATHATAPTPASKTPKAPPVPSKHLDPATRHTRFEELYQSVLPHLNPSVVERRKLPPMKYAVWTHLVDLAQNEEELKRVVELVPLWKDVNRRQKNKGGLEEQWGESVVRRTETLSCPKLALAMFSNHAKYQIPMSLPAARHLLHALHKQYPLEDVMTAAALYRVYDLTPVAEDLVSLGLVCRALVGRIDLSQTPRPTPKPQSSSQAAVDIPTRKRGTLSASKQVFEALVQSLRELISSTEPSLYSVSPHARTRALTPSFADRQKRAGMGLPALEKEKTWLKWCLKKIEGNLRKSEGSEGVRWLAQWRQAAGHVKLKANPSVA
;
A
#
# COMPACT_ATOMS: atom_id res chain seq x y z
N MET A 1 26.90 46.76 -2.95
CA MET A 1 26.29 46.77 -1.60
C MET A 1 25.72 45.39 -1.35
N ALA A 2 26.47 44.60 -0.59
CA ALA A 2 26.24 43.19 -0.32
C ALA A 2 25.65 43.02 1.07
N SER A 3 24.60 42.20 1.22
CA SER A 3 24.04 41.84 2.51
C SER A 3 23.96 40.32 2.60
N CYS A 4 24.96 39.75 3.27
CA CYS A 4 25.04 38.37 3.68
C CYS A 4 24.15 38.17 4.92
N PHE A 5 23.12 37.34 4.83
CA PHE A 5 22.42 36.82 6.01
C PHE A 5 22.93 35.42 6.32
N ALA A 6 23.81 35.35 7.32
CA ALA A 6 24.14 34.12 8.03
C ALA A 6 23.18 33.98 9.23
N LEU A 7 22.40 32.91 9.28
CA LEU A 7 21.67 32.53 10.48
C LEU A 7 22.20 31.17 10.97
N SER A 8 22.96 31.28 12.05
CA SER A 8 23.58 30.20 12.81
C SER A 8 22.56 29.40 13.62
N ARG A 9 22.82 28.10 13.67
CA ARG A 9 22.23 27.11 14.57
C ARG A 9 22.49 27.46 16.05
N GLN A 10 21.50 27.28 16.92
CA GLN A 10 21.74 26.86 18.31
C GLN A 10 20.63 25.91 18.77
N SER A 11 21.05 24.71 19.17
CA SER A 11 20.24 23.69 19.82
C SER A 11 20.43 23.81 21.33
N LEU A 12 19.38 24.19 22.06
CA LEU A 12 19.39 24.15 23.52
C LEU A 12 19.00 22.75 24.00
N LEU A 13 20.01 21.97 24.37
CA LEU A 13 19.88 20.75 25.17
C LEU A 13 19.61 21.14 26.62
N LEU A 14 18.36 20.96 27.08
CA LEU A 14 18.04 20.95 28.50
C LEU A 14 17.95 19.50 29.00
N LEU A 15 19.03 19.04 29.62
CA LEU A 15 19.04 17.86 30.47
C LEU A 15 18.12 18.09 31.68
N SER A 16 17.02 17.35 31.75
CA SER A 16 16.23 17.22 32.98
C SER A 16 16.54 15.90 33.67
N LYS A 17 17.42 15.95 34.68
CA LYS A 17 17.62 14.91 35.70
C LYS A 17 16.54 15.03 36.78
N ARG A 18 15.54 14.16 36.74
CA ARG A 18 14.67 13.76 37.88
C ARG A 18 14.30 12.31 37.57
N GLY A 19 14.53 11.30 38.39
CA GLY A 19 14.55 11.19 39.84
C GLY A 19 13.87 9.85 40.12
N LEU A 20 14.67 8.85 40.45
CA LEU A 20 14.25 7.49 40.82
C LEU A 20 13.41 7.53 42.10
N VAL A 21 12.15 7.08 42.04
CA VAL A 21 11.44 6.50 43.19
C VAL A 21 10.61 5.33 42.69
N GLY A 22 10.87 4.16 43.25
CA GLY A 22 10.30 2.89 42.83
C GLY A 22 8.88 2.64 43.34
N ALA A 23 8.21 1.73 42.65
CA ALA A 23 7.13 0.92 43.20
C ALA A 23 7.24 -0.47 42.56
N CYS A 24 7.74 -1.44 43.32
CA CYS A 24 7.69 -2.85 42.96
C CYS A 24 6.25 -3.34 43.05
N THR A 25 5.51 -3.29 41.94
CA THR A 25 4.21 -3.96 41.86
C THR A 25 4.44 -5.45 41.62
N ALA A 26 4.18 -6.25 42.65
CA ALA A 26 4.16 -7.71 42.56
C ALA A 26 3.21 -8.15 41.43
N LYS A 27 3.73 -8.92 40.47
CA LYS A 27 2.94 -9.48 39.37
C LYS A 27 2.03 -10.59 39.93
N PRO A 28 0.73 -10.61 39.60
CA PRO A 28 -0.12 -11.74 39.95
C PRO A 28 0.36 -13.00 39.23
N TYR A 29 0.57 -14.06 40.00
CA TYR A 29 0.84 -15.42 39.53
C TYR A 29 -0.19 -15.80 38.47
N ARG A 30 0.26 -16.00 37.22
CA ARG A 30 -0.57 -16.57 36.17
C ARG A 30 -0.90 -18.01 36.57
N ARG A 31 -2.19 -18.30 36.75
CA ARG A 31 -2.69 -19.67 36.84
C ARG A 31 -2.31 -20.38 35.54
N ALA A 32 -1.58 -21.49 35.66
CA ALA A 32 -1.27 -22.37 34.56
C ALA A 32 -2.57 -22.96 34.00
N ILE A 33 -2.95 -22.54 32.80
CA ILE A 33 -4.04 -23.19 32.07
C ILE A 33 -3.48 -24.51 31.58
N HIS A 34 -4.09 -25.60 32.02
CA HIS A 34 -3.74 -26.96 31.62
C HIS A 34 -3.69 -27.07 30.09
N ALA A 35 -2.49 -27.33 29.56
CA ALA A 35 -2.29 -27.66 28.17
C ALA A 35 -2.85 -29.08 27.94
N SER A 36 -4.05 -29.18 27.36
CA SER A 36 -4.51 -30.44 26.80
C SER A 36 -3.66 -30.79 25.58
N SER A 37 -3.27 -32.06 25.46
CA SER A 37 -2.37 -32.53 24.43
C SER A 37 -2.99 -32.36 23.03
N ILE A 38 -2.29 -31.61 22.17
CA ILE A 38 -2.60 -31.57 20.74
C ILE A 38 -2.14 -32.90 20.14
N VAL A 39 -3.10 -33.80 19.93
CA VAL A 39 -2.92 -35.02 19.14
C VAL A 39 -2.63 -34.61 17.70
N SER A 40 -1.34 -34.52 17.39
CA SER A 40 -0.84 -34.26 16.05
C SER A 40 -1.01 -35.52 15.21
N LYS A 41 -2.10 -35.63 14.44
CA LYS A 41 -2.24 -36.66 13.40
C LYS A 41 -1.16 -36.43 12.34
N LYS A 42 -0.14 -37.29 12.38
CA LYS A 42 0.94 -37.42 11.38
C LYS A 42 0.31 -37.64 10.00
N LYS A 43 0.20 -36.57 9.19
CA LYS A 43 -0.17 -36.66 7.79
C LYS A 43 1.06 -37.16 7.02
N THR A 44 0.94 -38.33 6.44
CA THR A 44 1.89 -38.86 5.45
C THR A 44 1.95 -37.89 4.26
N PRO A 45 3.15 -37.57 3.74
CA PRO A 45 3.28 -36.77 2.54
C PRO A 45 2.81 -37.62 1.36
N LYS A 46 1.61 -37.34 0.85
CA LYS A 46 1.20 -37.80 -0.47
C LYS A 46 1.94 -36.92 -1.47
N THR A 47 2.90 -37.53 -2.16
CA THR A 47 3.49 -37.03 -3.41
C THR A 47 2.34 -36.65 -4.34
N ILE A 48 2.15 -35.36 -4.55
CA ILE A 48 1.28 -34.84 -5.60
C ILE A 48 2.23 -34.61 -6.77
N GLU A 49 2.25 -35.56 -7.71
CA GLU A 49 2.64 -35.27 -9.09
C GLU A 49 1.69 -34.17 -9.58
N ILE A 50 2.22 -32.95 -9.68
CA ILE A 50 1.55 -31.86 -10.36
C ILE A 50 1.94 -32.05 -11.82
N GLU A 51 1.08 -32.75 -12.57
CA GLU A 51 1.08 -32.71 -14.03
C GLU A 51 1.07 -31.26 -14.48
N ASP A 52 2.03 -30.99 -15.35
CA ASP A 52 2.35 -29.72 -15.99
C ASP A 52 1.18 -29.28 -16.89
N LEU A 53 0.24 -28.54 -16.29
CA LEU A 53 -1.00 -28.11 -16.94
C LEU A 53 -0.88 -26.81 -17.75
N PHE A 54 0.34 -26.36 -18.07
CA PHE A 54 0.58 -25.18 -18.91
C PHE A 54 1.85 -25.32 -19.77
N SER A 55 2.00 -26.46 -20.45
CA SER A 55 2.82 -26.53 -21.65
C SER A 55 2.04 -25.90 -22.81
N GLU A 56 2.32 -24.63 -23.06
CA GLU A 56 1.83 -23.81 -24.17
C GLU A 56 2.91 -23.80 -25.25
N ASP A 57 2.76 -24.60 -26.32
CA ASP A 57 3.25 -24.22 -27.65
C ASP A 57 2.64 -25.04 -28.81
N ALA A 58 2.33 -24.30 -29.88
CA ALA A 58 2.17 -24.67 -31.30
C ALA A 58 0.92 -25.41 -31.84
N GLU A 59 -0.02 -24.58 -32.33
CA GLU A 59 -0.60 -24.58 -33.71
C GLU A 59 -1.58 -25.69 -34.19
N PRO A 60 -2.43 -25.39 -35.21
CA PRO A 60 -3.74 -25.99 -35.44
C PRO A 60 -3.76 -27.03 -36.57
N ASP A 61 -4.68 -28.01 -36.47
CA ASP A 61 -5.45 -28.59 -37.60
C ASP A 61 -6.37 -29.73 -37.09
N LEU A 62 -7.69 -29.66 -37.34
CA LEU A 62 -8.40 -30.28 -38.47
C LEU A 62 -8.63 -31.80 -38.27
N LEU A 63 -9.92 -32.15 -38.15
CA LEU A 63 -10.60 -33.44 -38.42
C LEU A 63 -11.17 -34.25 -37.23
N SER A 64 -12.43 -34.61 -37.46
CA SER A 64 -13.10 -35.88 -37.15
C SER A 64 -13.86 -36.07 -35.83
N SER A 65 -15.18 -35.95 -36.01
CA SER A 65 -16.28 -36.62 -35.34
C SER A 65 -16.02 -38.06 -34.88
N SER A 66 -16.64 -38.50 -33.78
CA SER A 66 -17.58 -39.64 -33.77
C SER A 66 -18.21 -39.88 -32.39
N ASP A 67 -19.51 -40.21 -32.43
CA ASP A 67 -20.34 -40.77 -31.36
C ASP A 67 -19.76 -42.05 -30.74
N THR A 68 -20.03 -42.31 -29.45
CA THR A 68 -20.70 -43.56 -29.03
C THR A 68 -21.29 -43.50 -27.62
N THR A 69 -22.33 -44.33 -27.47
CA THR A 69 -23.36 -44.46 -26.44
C THR A 69 -23.04 -45.41 -25.27
N ALA A 70 -23.70 -45.14 -24.14
CA ALA A 70 -24.48 -46.06 -23.28
C ALA A 70 -23.82 -47.06 -22.27
N THR A 71 -24.35 -46.94 -21.03
CA THR A 71 -24.73 -47.97 -20.01
C THR A 71 -23.75 -49.00 -19.47
N HIS A 72 -23.60 -49.02 -18.14
CA HIS A 72 -24.02 -50.17 -17.32
C HIS A 72 -24.31 -49.78 -15.85
N ALA A 73 -25.38 -50.35 -15.31
CA ALA A 73 -25.83 -50.25 -13.92
C ALA A 73 -25.58 -51.57 -13.19
N THR A 74 -25.08 -51.53 -11.95
CA THR A 74 -25.31 -52.54 -10.88
C THR A 74 -25.03 -51.92 -9.49
N ALA A 75 -25.97 -52.09 -8.54
CA ALA A 75 -25.87 -51.74 -7.11
C ALA A 75 -25.57 -53.02 -6.25
N PRO A 76 -25.54 -53.09 -4.89
CA PRO A 76 -25.57 -52.06 -3.82
C PRO A 76 -24.60 -52.27 -2.58
N THR A 77 -24.33 -51.19 -1.80
CA THR A 77 -24.02 -51.05 -0.32
C THR A 77 -22.99 -51.91 0.47
N PRO A 78 -22.53 -51.53 1.69
CA PRO A 78 -22.09 -50.22 2.22
C PRO A 78 -20.72 -50.31 2.95
N ALA A 79 -19.84 -49.32 2.78
CA ALA A 79 -18.72 -49.10 3.70
C ALA A 79 -18.61 -47.62 4.01
N SER A 80 -18.82 -47.29 5.29
CA SER A 80 -18.83 -45.96 5.89
C SER A 80 -17.60 -45.14 5.49
N LYS A 81 -17.75 -44.31 4.45
CA LYS A 81 -16.84 -43.23 4.11
C LYS A 81 -17.43 -41.95 4.67
N THR A 82 -16.79 -41.45 5.71
CA THR A 82 -17.05 -40.13 6.28
C THR A 82 -16.94 -39.09 5.15
N PRO A 83 -17.98 -38.28 4.89
CA PRO A 83 -17.94 -37.31 3.82
C PRO A 83 -16.90 -36.22 4.14
N LYS A 84 -15.86 -36.17 3.30
CA LYS A 84 -14.91 -35.07 3.23
C LYS A 84 -15.69 -33.85 2.80
N ALA A 85 -15.98 -32.95 3.74
CA ALA A 85 -16.74 -31.73 3.50
C ALA A 85 -16.14 -30.97 2.30
N PRO A 86 -16.95 -30.59 1.30
CA PRO A 86 -16.46 -29.79 0.18
C PRO A 86 -15.91 -28.45 0.71
N PRO A 87 -14.83 -27.93 0.11
CA PRO A 87 -14.27 -26.64 0.51
C PRO A 87 -15.36 -25.58 0.37
N VAL A 88 -15.73 -24.96 1.49
CA VAL A 88 -16.74 -23.91 1.54
C VAL A 88 -16.27 -22.78 0.62
N PRO A 89 -16.96 -22.51 -0.51
CA PRO A 89 -16.61 -21.37 -1.33
C PRO A 89 -16.86 -20.13 -0.47
N SER A 90 -15.83 -19.31 -0.25
CA SER A 90 -16.01 -18.01 0.37
C SER A 90 -16.96 -17.21 -0.50
N LYS A 91 -18.24 -17.18 -0.12
CA LYS A 91 -19.29 -16.47 -0.85
C LYS A 91 -18.92 -14.99 -0.87
N HIS A 92 -18.41 -14.54 -2.01
CA HIS A 92 -18.42 -13.12 -2.34
C HIS A 92 -19.88 -12.67 -2.23
N LEU A 93 -20.14 -11.76 -1.29
CA LEU A 93 -21.46 -11.15 -1.15
C LEU A 93 -21.77 -10.36 -2.40
N ASP A 94 -23.01 -10.51 -2.87
CA ASP A 94 -23.54 -9.72 -3.98
C ASP A 94 -23.47 -8.21 -3.64
N PRO A 95 -23.07 -7.32 -4.58
CA PRO A 95 -22.94 -5.89 -4.33
C PRO A 95 -24.20 -5.25 -3.72
N ALA A 96 -25.40 -5.61 -4.15
CA ALA A 96 -26.62 -5.05 -3.57
C ALA A 96 -26.75 -5.44 -2.09
N THR A 97 -26.55 -6.73 -1.77
CA THR A 97 -26.59 -7.22 -0.38
C THR A 97 -25.49 -6.63 0.51
N ARG A 98 -24.34 -6.28 -0.07
CA ARG A 98 -23.24 -5.63 0.66
C ARG A 98 -23.56 -4.16 0.94
N HIS A 99 -24.25 -3.47 0.03
CA HIS A 99 -24.73 -2.10 0.25
C HIS A 99 -25.83 -2.04 1.32
N THR A 100 -26.80 -2.96 1.31
CA THR A 100 -27.84 -3.00 2.36
C THR A 100 -27.22 -3.21 3.74
N ARG A 101 -26.25 -4.13 3.86
CA ARG A 101 -25.49 -4.33 5.11
C ARG A 101 -24.68 -3.11 5.53
N PHE A 102 -24.15 -2.36 4.57
CA PHE A 102 -23.45 -1.11 4.85
C PHE A 102 -24.42 -0.10 5.46
N GLU A 103 -25.59 0.11 4.84
CA GLU A 103 -26.59 1.06 5.33
C GLU A 103 -27.15 0.64 6.69
N GLU A 104 -27.49 -0.63 6.90
CA GLU A 104 -27.93 -1.15 8.20
C GLU A 104 -26.89 -0.87 9.31
N LEU A 105 -25.62 -1.16 9.03
CA LEU A 105 -24.54 -0.96 9.98
C LEU A 105 -24.28 0.55 10.18
N TYR A 106 -24.33 1.37 9.13
CA TYR A 106 -24.21 2.81 9.21
C TYR A 106 -25.31 3.42 10.10
N GLN A 107 -26.58 3.06 9.84
CA GLN A 107 -27.72 3.49 10.66
C GLN A 107 -27.59 3.03 12.11
N SER A 108 -27.04 1.83 12.36
CA SER A 108 -26.80 1.36 13.73
C SER A 108 -25.75 2.19 14.48
N VAL A 109 -24.78 2.78 13.77
CA VAL A 109 -23.69 3.57 14.37
C VAL A 109 -24.13 4.99 14.73
N LEU A 110 -25.07 5.59 13.97
CA LEU A 110 -25.50 6.98 14.20
C LEU A 110 -26.00 7.25 15.64
N PRO A 111 -26.85 6.42 16.27
CA PRO A 111 -27.27 6.61 17.66
C PRO A 111 -26.12 6.64 18.67
N HIS A 112 -25.02 5.92 18.41
CA HIS A 112 -23.84 5.91 19.28
C HIS A 112 -23.00 7.20 19.15
N LEU A 113 -23.15 7.92 18.03
CA LEU A 113 -22.45 9.18 17.76
C LEU A 113 -23.20 10.41 18.26
N ASN A 114 -24.46 10.25 18.68
CA ASN A 114 -25.27 11.35 19.17
C ASN A 114 -24.59 12.08 20.36
N PRO A 115 -24.61 13.42 20.40
CA PRO A 115 -24.01 14.18 21.50
C PRO A 115 -24.63 13.89 22.88
N SER A 116 -25.88 13.41 22.93
CA SER A 116 -26.57 13.08 24.18
C SER A 116 -25.83 11.99 24.95
N VAL A 117 -25.23 12.37 26.08
CA VAL A 117 -24.51 11.41 26.96
C VAL A 117 -25.49 10.42 27.60
N VAL A 118 -26.73 10.84 27.85
CA VAL A 118 -27.74 10.04 28.56
C VAL A 118 -28.21 8.86 27.71
N GLU A 119 -28.48 9.08 26.43
CA GLU A 119 -28.89 8.02 25.50
C GLU A 119 -27.77 7.04 25.23
N ARG A 120 -26.53 7.53 25.05
CA ARG A 120 -25.37 6.68 24.79
C ARG A 120 -25.08 5.70 25.91
N ARG A 121 -25.32 6.09 27.17
CA ARG A 121 -25.13 5.19 28.33
C ARG A 121 -26.11 4.02 28.35
N LYS A 122 -27.26 4.14 27.67
CA LYS A 122 -28.25 3.06 27.54
C LYS A 122 -27.88 2.06 26.45
N LEU A 123 -27.04 2.46 25.50
CA LEU A 123 -26.64 1.62 24.37
C LEU A 123 -25.41 0.76 24.72
N PRO A 124 -25.29 -0.45 24.16
CA PRO A 124 -24.09 -1.26 24.31
C PRO A 124 -22.82 -0.52 23.83
N PRO A 125 -21.64 -0.78 24.43
CA PRO A 125 -20.40 -0.19 23.96
C PRO A 125 -20.11 -0.66 22.52
N MET A 126 -19.90 0.30 21.62
CA MET A 126 -19.62 0.01 20.23
C MET A 126 -18.22 -0.61 20.08
N LYS A 127 -18.15 -1.76 19.41
CA LYS A 127 -16.87 -2.46 19.19
C LYS A 127 -16.10 -1.80 18.06
N TYR A 128 -14.78 -1.76 18.19
CA TYR A 128 -13.89 -1.24 17.14
C TYR A 128 -14.06 -1.96 15.78
N ALA A 129 -14.34 -3.26 15.80
CA ALA A 129 -14.57 -4.06 14.59
C ALA A 129 -15.68 -3.49 13.68
N VAL A 130 -16.67 -2.80 14.24
CA VAL A 130 -17.77 -2.16 13.49
C VAL A 130 -17.21 -1.13 12.50
N TRP A 131 -16.20 -0.35 12.91
CA TRP A 131 -15.54 0.64 12.06
C TRP A 131 -14.74 0.01 10.92
N THR A 132 -14.05 -1.10 11.19
CA THR A 132 -13.33 -1.85 10.15
C THR A 132 -14.32 -2.45 9.15
N HIS A 133 -15.44 -3.00 9.64
CA HIS A 133 -16.49 -3.55 8.79
C HIS A 133 -17.16 -2.48 7.91
N LEU A 134 -17.38 -1.25 8.40
CA LEU A 134 -17.88 -0.14 7.57
C LEU A 134 -16.97 0.13 6.37
N VAL A 135 -15.67 0.23 6.61
CA VAL A 135 -14.68 0.50 5.55
C VAL A 135 -14.60 -0.67 4.57
N ASP A 136 -14.66 -1.91 5.07
CA ASP A 136 -14.64 -3.10 4.21
C ASP A 136 -15.92 -3.23 3.37
N LEU A 137 -17.08 -2.82 3.90
CA LEU A 137 -18.36 -2.89 3.20
C LEU A 137 -18.53 -1.78 2.15
N ALA A 138 -18.00 -0.59 2.38
CA ALA A 138 -18.16 0.59 1.51
C ALA A 138 -17.70 0.33 0.07
N GLN A 139 -18.59 0.31 -0.92
CA GLN A 139 -18.31 0.01 -2.33
C GLN A 139 -18.02 1.25 -3.17
N ASN A 140 -18.53 2.40 -2.75
CA ASN A 140 -18.46 3.64 -3.51
C ASN A 140 -17.63 4.68 -2.77
N GLU A 141 -17.12 5.67 -3.49
CA GLU A 141 -16.42 6.81 -2.88
C GLU A 141 -17.31 7.56 -1.89
N GLU A 142 -18.60 7.71 -2.21
CA GLU A 142 -19.57 8.40 -1.37
C GLU A 142 -19.83 7.68 -0.04
N GLU A 143 -19.94 6.35 -0.07
CA GLU A 143 -20.08 5.53 1.14
C GLU A 143 -18.85 5.66 2.04
N LEU A 144 -17.65 5.59 1.45
CA LEU A 144 -16.41 5.75 2.21
C LEU A 144 -16.28 7.16 2.77
N LYS A 145 -16.70 8.19 2.00
CA LYS A 145 -16.74 9.58 2.45
C LYS A 145 -17.69 9.75 3.64
N ARG A 146 -18.89 9.15 3.60
CA ARG A 146 -19.83 9.14 4.72
C ARG A 146 -19.20 8.55 5.98
N VAL A 147 -18.45 7.45 5.87
CA VAL A 147 -17.73 6.86 7.02
C VAL A 147 -16.66 7.80 7.56
N VAL A 148 -15.86 8.43 6.69
CA VAL A 148 -14.81 9.40 7.08
C VAL A 148 -15.42 10.61 7.79
N GLU A 149 -16.58 11.09 7.37
CA GLU A 149 -17.30 12.21 8.00
C GLU A 149 -17.80 11.89 9.42
N LEU A 150 -18.00 10.62 9.77
CA LEU A 150 -18.38 10.20 11.13
C LEU A 150 -17.20 10.21 12.12
N VAL A 151 -15.95 10.19 11.63
CA VAL A 151 -14.75 10.08 12.49
C VAL A 151 -14.61 11.24 13.49
N PRO A 152 -14.78 12.52 13.11
CA PRO A 152 -14.69 13.61 14.07
C PRO A 152 -15.74 13.51 15.18
N LEU A 153 -16.96 13.03 14.85
CA LEU A 153 -18.02 12.82 15.83
C LEU A 153 -17.63 11.73 16.83
N TRP A 154 -17.02 10.63 16.34
CA TRP A 154 -16.51 9.56 17.19
C TRP A 154 -15.40 10.03 18.14
N LYS A 155 -14.50 10.86 17.64
CA LYS A 155 -13.47 11.50 18.46
C LYS A 155 -14.09 12.34 19.58
N ASP A 156 -15.12 13.13 19.29
CA ASP A 156 -15.80 13.95 20.30
C ASP A 156 -16.49 13.11 21.36
N VAL A 157 -17.10 11.98 20.97
CA VAL A 157 -17.68 10.99 21.90
C VAL A 157 -16.64 10.48 22.88
N ASN A 158 -15.45 10.13 22.39
CA ASN A 158 -14.42 9.50 23.21
C ASN A 158 -13.37 10.46 23.77
N ARG A 159 -13.57 11.78 23.66
CA ARG A 159 -12.64 12.80 24.18
C ARG A 159 -12.31 12.64 25.65
N ARG A 160 -13.23 12.05 26.45
CA ARG A 160 -13.02 11.79 27.88
C ARG A 160 -12.06 10.62 28.15
N GLN A 161 -11.85 9.73 27.18
CA GLN A 161 -10.95 8.59 27.29
C GLN A 161 -9.57 8.97 26.73
N LYS A 162 -8.75 9.66 27.55
CA LYS A 162 -7.46 10.27 27.17
C LYS A 162 -6.50 9.35 26.38
N ASN A 163 -6.61 8.03 26.51
CA ASN A 163 -5.72 7.06 25.85
C ASN A 163 -6.43 6.03 24.97
N LYS A 164 -7.75 6.14 24.75
CA LYS A 164 -8.54 5.12 24.03
C LYS A 164 -9.55 5.69 23.02
N GLY A 165 -9.59 7.01 22.85
CA GLY A 165 -10.64 7.65 22.06
C GLY A 165 -10.37 7.81 20.57
N GLY A 166 -9.14 7.58 20.11
CA GLY A 166 -8.78 7.66 18.70
C GLY A 166 -9.07 6.36 17.95
N LEU A 167 -9.28 6.46 16.64
CA LEU A 167 -9.17 5.31 15.75
C LEU A 167 -7.69 4.93 15.63
N GLU A 168 -7.39 3.63 15.64
CA GLU A 168 -6.01 3.17 15.59
C GLU A 168 -5.43 3.31 14.17
N GLU A 169 -4.10 3.23 14.09
CA GLU A 169 -3.36 3.24 12.82
C GLU A 169 -3.84 2.17 11.83
N GLN A 170 -4.29 1.02 12.36
CA GLN A 170 -4.83 -0.09 11.56
C GLN A 170 -6.03 0.35 10.73
N TRP A 171 -6.91 1.15 11.31
CA TRP A 171 -8.10 1.62 10.63
C TRP A 171 -7.73 2.64 9.54
N GLY A 172 -6.77 3.53 9.83
CA GLY A 172 -6.21 4.42 8.81
C GLY A 172 -5.63 3.66 7.61
N GLU A 173 -4.90 2.57 7.85
CA GLU A 173 -4.39 1.69 6.78
C GLU A 173 -5.53 1.05 5.97
N SER A 174 -6.59 0.56 6.63
CA SER A 174 -7.77 0.00 5.95
C SER A 174 -8.45 1.04 5.04
N VAL A 175 -8.58 2.29 5.49
CA VAL A 175 -9.14 3.37 4.66
C VAL A 175 -8.27 3.62 3.44
N VAL A 176 -6.94 3.73 3.58
CA VAL A 176 -6.05 3.93 2.42
C VAL A 176 -6.17 2.77 1.43
N ARG A 177 -6.13 1.52 1.89
CA ARG A 177 -6.30 0.34 1.03
C ARG A 177 -7.65 0.34 0.32
N ARG A 178 -8.71 0.77 1.00
CA ARG A 178 -10.03 0.89 0.38
C ARG A 178 -10.04 1.99 -0.68
N THR A 179 -9.47 3.16 -0.40
CA THR A 179 -9.34 4.25 -1.40
C THR A 179 -8.49 3.85 -2.61
N GLU A 180 -7.45 3.03 -2.42
CA GLU A 180 -6.67 2.48 -3.54
C GLU A 180 -7.52 1.53 -4.39
N THR A 181 -8.34 0.69 -3.76
CA THR A 181 -9.25 -0.24 -4.45
C THR A 181 -10.34 0.50 -5.23
N LEU A 182 -10.88 1.57 -4.65
CA LEU A 182 -11.92 2.41 -5.25
C LEU A 182 -11.37 3.50 -6.17
N SER A 183 -10.05 3.57 -6.35
CA SER A 183 -9.35 4.59 -7.14
C SER A 183 -9.62 6.05 -6.72
N CYS A 184 -9.93 6.29 -5.43
CA CYS A 184 -10.21 7.62 -4.86
C CYS A 184 -9.21 8.07 -3.76
N PRO A 185 -7.87 8.02 -3.98
CA PRO A 185 -6.88 8.40 -2.96
C PRO A 185 -6.95 9.87 -2.49
N LYS A 186 -7.59 10.78 -3.23
CA LYS A 186 -7.82 12.16 -2.78
C LYS A 186 -8.62 12.23 -1.48
N LEU A 187 -9.55 11.30 -1.26
CA LEU A 187 -10.33 11.23 -0.02
C LEU A 187 -9.41 10.95 1.18
N ALA A 188 -8.52 9.96 1.05
CA ALA A 188 -7.52 9.66 2.07
C ALA A 188 -6.55 10.85 2.26
N LEU A 189 -6.08 11.47 1.17
CA LEU A 189 -5.20 12.64 1.24
C LEU A 189 -5.86 13.80 2.00
N ALA A 190 -7.14 14.10 1.73
CA ALA A 190 -7.89 15.16 2.43
C ALA A 190 -8.10 14.84 3.92
N MET A 191 -8.31 13.56 4.24
CA MET A 191 -8.44 13.08 5.62
C MET A 191 -7.12 13.25 6.40
N PHE A 192 -5.99 12.75 5.88
CA PHE A 192 -4.70 12.83 6.56
C PHE A 192 -4.09 14.24 6.54
N SER A 193 -4.39 15.07 5.55
CA SER A 193 -3.97 16.48 5.53
C SER A 193 -4.61 17.29 6.67
N ASN A 194 -5.80 16.88 7.12
CA ASN A 194 -6.53 17.54 8.21
C ASN A 194 -6.37 16.78 9.54
N HIS A 195 -5.12 16.53 9.95
CA HIS A 195 -4.82 15.77 11.18
C HIS A 195 -5.55 16.30 12.42
N ALA A 196 -5.66 17.63 12.57
CA ALA A 196 -6.36 18.25 13.70
C ALA A 196 -7.85 17.84 13.80
N LYS A 197 -8.51 17.69 12.64
CA LYS A 197 -9.94 17.31 12.56
C LYS A 197 -10.11 15.85 12.93
N TYR A 198 -9.38 14.96 12.25
CA TYR A 198 -9.62 13.52 12.32
C TYR A 198 -8.83 12.79 13.41
N GLN A 199 -7.64 13.28 13.79
CA GLN A 199 -6.72 12.65 14.76
C GLN A 199 -6.45 11.16 14.50
N ILE A 200 -6.48 10.74 13.24
CA ILE A 200 -6.12 9.37 12.86
C ILE A 200 -4.61 9.35 12.64
N PRO A 201 -3.85 8.53 13.39
CA PRO A 201 -2.43 8.34 13.14
C PRO A 201 -2.22 7.60 11.81
N MET A 202 -1.23 8.03 11.04
CA MET A 202 -0.86 7.40 9.77
C MET A 202 0.33 6.48 10.00
N SER A 203 0.23 5.22 9.56
CA SER A 203 1.35 4.28 9.59
C SER A 203 2.21 4.38 8.32
N LEU A 204 3.48 3.99 8.40
CA LEU A 204 4.38 3.98 7.23
C LEU A 204 3.84 3.16 6.04
N PRO A 205 3.27 1.95 6.23
CA PRO A 205 2.63 1.21 5.14
C PRO A 205 1.46 1.97 4.53
N ALA A 206 0.62 2.64 5.35
CA ALA A 206 -0.49 3.44 4.84
C ALA A 206 0.03 4.60 3.98
N ALA A 207 1.08 5.29 4.40
CA ALA A 207 1.71 6.37 3.62
C ALA A 207 2.28 5.87 2.28
N ARG A 208 2.97 4.72 2.27
CA ARG A 208 3.48 4.08 1.04
C ARG A 208 2.35 3.69 0.08
N HIS A 209 1.26 3.11 0.59
CA HIS A 209 0.07 2.79 -0.20
C HIS A 209 -0.58 4.04 -0.79
N LEU A 210 -0.67 5.13 -0.02
CA LEU A 210 -1.20 6.41 -0.49
C LEU A 210 -0.34 6.99 -1.62
N LEU A 211 1.00 7.00 -1.47
CA LEU A 211 1.92 7.40 -2.52
C LEU A 211 1.80 6.50 -3.77
N HIS A 212 1.65 5.19 -3.58
CA HIS A 212 1.46 4.26 -4.68
C HIS A 212 0.17 4.53 -5.47
N ALA A 213 -0.94 4.87 -4.79
CA ALA A 213 -2.19 5.23 -5.45
C ALA A 213 -2.08 6.57 -6.20
N LEU A 214 -1.42 7.57 -5.60
CA LEU A 214 -1.31 8.93 -6.17
C LEU A 214 -0.36 9.00 -7.38
N HIS A 215 0.82 8.37 -7.33
CA HIS A 215 1.86 8.58 -8.34
C HIS A 215 1.45 8.17 -9.78
N LYS A 216 0.41 7.34 -9.94
CA LYS A 216 -0.02 6.84 -11.26
C LYS A 216 -0.97 7.78 -11.99
N GLN A 217 -1.94 8.36 -11.27
CA GLN A 217 -3.10 9.02 -11.87
C GLN A 217 -3.21 10.51 -11.50
N TYR A 218 -2.54 10.95 -10.44
CA TYR A 218 -2.80 12.24 -9.80
C TYR A 218 -1.73 13.30 -10.15
N PRO A 219 -2.05 14.61 -9.96
CA PRO A 219 -1.06 15.68 -10.10
C PRO A 219 0.13 15.49 -9.15
N LEU A 220 1.29 16.00 -9.56
CA LEU A 220 2.50 15.95 -8.74
C LEU A 220 2.31 16.67 -7.40
N GLU A 221 1.49 17.71 -7.36
CA GLU A 221 1.11 18.45 -6.15
C GLU A 221 0.54 17.52 -5.08
N ASP A 222 -0.36 16.59 -5.44
CA ASP A 222 -0.95 15.63 -4.52
C ASP A 222 0.11 14.64 -3.98
N VAL A 223 1.05 14.22 -4.84
CA VAL A 223 2.17 13.34 -4.46
C VAL A 223 3.12 14.04 -3.48
N MET A 224 3.44 15.30 -3.73
CA MET A 224 4.29 16.11 -2.84
C MET A 224 3.58 16.43 -1.52
N THR A 225 2.26 16.62 -1.54
CA THR A 225 1.45 16.77 -0.33
C THR A 225 1.51 15.48 0.50
N ALA A 226 1.33 14.32 -0.12
CA ALA A 226 1.46 13.04 0.56
C ALA A 226 2.88 12.81 1.11
N ALA A 227 3.93 13.21 0.39
CA ALA A 227 5.31 13.16 0.88
C ALA A 227 5.53 14.08 2.10
N ALA A 228 4.91 15.26 2.12
CA ALA A 228 4.99 16.18 3.26
C ALA A 228 4.34 15.63 4.53
N LEU A 229 3.30 14.79 4.39
CA LEU A 229 2.64 14.14 5.54
C LEU A 229 3.59 13.24 6.35
N TYR A 230 4.69 12.75 5.76
CA TYR A 230 5.67 11.96 6.51
C TYR A 230 6.23 12.72 7.71
N ARG A 231 6.50 14.02 7.55
CA ARG A 231 6.99 14.86 8.65
C ARG A 231 5.90 15.21 9.66
N VAL A 232 4.65 15.36 9.21
CA VAL A 232 3.50 15.68 10.08
C VAL A 232 3.19 14.52 11.04
N TYR A 233 3.45 13.29 10.58
CA TYR A 233 3.14 12.06 11.30
C TYR A 233 4.38 11.37 11.90
N ASP A 234 5.52 12.08 11.98
CA ASP A 234 6.80 11.55 12.50
C ASP A 234 7.21 10.21 11.88
N LEU A 235 6.93 10.03 10.58
CA LEU A 235 7.34 8.87 9.80
C LEU A 235 8.78 9.03 9.30
N THR A 236 9.43 7.90 8.99
CA THR A 236 10.75 7.87 8.34
C THR A 236 10.76 8.78 7.11
N PRO A 237 11.59 9.82 7.04
CA PRO A 237 11.61 10.76 5.92
C PRO A 237 11.65 10.06 4.56
N VAL A 238 10.97 10.62 3.55
CA VAL A 238 10.90 10.02 2.21
C VAL A 238 12.28 9.77 1.61
N ALA A 239 13.29 10.59 1.94
CA ALA A 239 14.67 10.43 1.48
C ALA A 239 15.39 9.22 2.10
N GLU A 240 14.94 8.73 3.25
CA GLU A 240 15.50 7.57 3.97
C GLU A 240 14.72 6.28 3.67
N ASP A 241 13.50 6.39 3.14
CA ASP A 241 12.68 5.23 2.75
C ASP A 241 12.75 4.95 1.25
N LEU A 242 13.46 3.88 0.88
CA LEU A 242 13.74 3.52 -0.51
C LEU A 242 12.48 3.32 -1.37
N VAL A 243 11.42 2.77 -0.78
CA VAL A 243 10.14 2.55 -1.49
C VAL A 243 9.46 3.88 -1.77
N SER A 244 9.33 4.74 -0.76
CA SER A 244 8.70 6.05 -0.90
C SER A 244 9.49 6.95 -1.85
N LEU A 245 10.81 6.97 -1.73
CA LEU A 245 11.69 7.71 -2.64
C LEU A 245 11.52 7.23 -4.09
N GLY A 246 11.52 5.92 -4.31
CA GLY A 246 11.30 5.33 -5.62
C GLY A 246 9.96 5.73 -6.24
N LEU A 247 8.88 5.77 -5.43
CA LEU A 247 7.55 6.21 -5.88
C LEU A 247 7.51 7.69 -6.26
N VAL A 248 8.13 8.57 -5.48
CA VAL A 248 8.21 10.01 -5.78
C VAL A 248 9.07 10.27 -7.02
N CYS A 249 10.24 9.64 -7.12
CA CYS A 249 11.07 9.72 -8.32
C CYS A 249 10.31 9.24 -9.57
N ARG A 250 9.55 8.14 -9.47
CA ARG A 250 8.71 7.66 -10.56
C ARG A 250 7.63 8.67 -10.97
N ALA A 251 7.00 9.35 -10.01
CA ALA A 251 6.01 10.38 -10.29
C ALA A 251 6.61 11.54 -11.10
N LEU A 252 7.83 11.96 -10.74
CA LEU A 252 8.58 13.02 -11.42
C LEU A 252 8.99 12.62 -12.84
N VAL A 253 9.53 11.41 -13.01
CA VAL A 253 9.89 10.88 -14.35
C VAL A 253 8.71 10.93 -15.31
N GLY A 254 7.53 10.49 -14.86
CA GLY A 254 6.33 10.50 -15.69
C GLY A 254 5.95 11.91 -16.18
N ARG A 255 6.22 12.95 -15.39
CA ARG A 255 5.98 14.35 -15.77
C ARG A 255 7.02 14.89 -16.73
N ILE A 256 8.28 14.50 -16.56
CA ILE A 256 9.38 14.89 -17.45
C ILE A 256 9.17 14.25 -18.84
N ASP A 257 8.85 12.96 -18.90
CA ASP A 257 8.64 12.24 -20.17
C ASP A 257 7.45 12.79 -20.97
N LEU A 258 6.33 13.12 -20.31
CA LEU A 258 5.14 13.69 -20.99
C LEU A 258 5.44 15.03 -21.68
N SER A 259 6.40 15.80 -21.18
CA SER A 259 6.80 17.08 -21.80
C SER A 259 7.63 16.91 -23.07
N GLN A 260 8.25 15.75 -23.27
CA GLN A 260 9.16 15.50 -24.39
C GLN A 260 8.47 14.87 -25.60
N THR A 261 7.22 14.44 -25.49
CA THR A 261 6.51 13.85 -26.64
C THR A 261 6.29 14.96 -27.68
N PRO A 262 6.94 14.92 -28.85
CA PRO A 262 6.81 15.96 -29.85
C PRO A 262 5.34 16.02 -30.26
N ARG A 263 4.71 17.17 -30.01
CA ARG A 263 3.33 17.40 -30.45
C ARG A 263 3.31 17.17 -31.96
N PRO A 264 2.47 16.26 -32.49
CA PRO A 264 2.39 16.06 -33.93
C PRO A 264 2.12 17.41 -34.57
N THR A 265 3.03 17.84 -35.43
CA THR A 265 2.90 19.10 -36.16
C THR A 265 1.54 19.07 -36.84
N PRO A 266 0.65 20.05 -36.58
CA PRO A 266 -0.63 20.08 -37.27
C PRO A 266 -0.33 20.17 -38.76
N LYS A 267 -0.84 19.19 -39.53
CA LYS A 267 -0.82 19.29 -40.99
C LYS A 267 -1.41 20.66 -41.36
N PRO A 268 -0.78 21.42 -42.27
CA PRO A 268 -1.26 22.74 -42.64
C PRO A 268 -2.66 22.61 -43.24
N GLN A 269 -3.69 22.85 -42.44
CA GLN A 269 -5.04 23.05 -42.92
C GLN A 269 -5.20 24.54 -43.16
N SER A 270 -5.22 24.90 -44.44
CA SER A 270 -5.58 26.21 -44.95
C SER A 270 -7.04 26.51 -44.61
N SER A 271 -7.29 27.32 -43.59
CA SER A 271 -8.40 28.27 -43.59
C SER A 271 -8.30 29.21 -42.39
N SER A 272 -8.21 30.47 -42.74
CA SER A 272 -8.39 31.66 -41.91
C SER A 272 -9.55 31.55 -40.92
N GLN A 273 -9.30 31.68 -39.62
CA GLN A 273 -10.15 32.44 -38.69
C GLN A 273 -9.52 32.63 -37.29
N ALA A 274 -9.51 33.91 -36.90
CA ALA A 274 -9.44 34.53 -35.56
C ALA A 274 -8.44 33.98 -34.51
N ALA A 275 -7.39 34.77 -34.28
CA ALA A 275 -6.46 34.64 -33.17
C ALA A 275 -7.17 34.83 -31.81
N VAL A 276 -7.29 33.75 -31.06
CA VAL A 276 -7.62 33.78 -29.62
C VAL A 276 -6.31 33.55 -28.87
N ASP A 277 -5.90 34.54 -28.07
CA ASP A 277 -4.69 34.52 -27.24
C ASP A 277 -4.72 33.35 -26.25
N ILE A 278 -4.03 32.25 -26.59
CA ILE A 278 -3.79 31.15 -25.65
C ILE A 278 -2.60 31.53 -24.76
N PRO A 279 -2.76 31.60 -23.43
CA PRO A 279 -1.70 32.03 -22.53
C PRO A 279 -0.51 31.06 -22.59
N THR A 280 0.66 31.61 -22.91
CA THR A 280 1.99 30.98 -22.97
C THR A 280 2.47 30.57 -21.57
N ARG A 281 1.79 29.62 -20.94
CA ARG A 281 2.11 29.14 -19.59
C ARG A 281 3.03 27.92 -19.66
N LYS A 282 4.10 27.92 -18.84
CA LYS A 282 4.78 26.75 -18.22
C LYS A 282 6.11 26.20 -18.82
N ARG A 283 7.05 27.04 -19.28
CA ARG A 283 8.45 26.54 -19.44
C ARG A 283 9.20 26.46 -18.10
N GLY A 284 8.94 27.36 -17.14
CA GLY A 284 9.64 27.42 -15.85
C GLY A 284 9.41 26.23 -14.90
N THR A 285 8.19 25.68 -14.87
CA THR A 285 7.83 24.57 -13.94
C THR A 285 8.54 23.26 -14.25
N LEU A 286 8.95 23.06 -15.50
CA LEU A 286 9.68 21.87 -15.92
C LEU A 286 11.12 21.88 -15.39
N SER A 287 11.78 23.04 -15.39
CA SER A 287 13.13 23.18 -14.86
C SER A 287 13.17 22.86 -13.36
N ALA A 288 12.19 23.35 -12.59
CA ALA A 288 12.10 23.07 -11.16
C ALA A 288 11.88 21.57 -10.90
N SER A 289 10.96 20.93 -11.63
CA SER A 289 10.73 19.48 -11.52
C SER A 289 11.99 18.67 -11.86
N LYS A 290 12.77 19.11 -12.84
CA LYS A 290 14.03 18.46 -13.23
C LYS A 290 15.10 18.58 -12.12
N GLN A 291 15.28 19.78 -11.56
CA GLN A 291 16.21 19.99 -10.44
C GLN A 291 15.84 19.17 -9.21
N VAL A 292 14.54 19.11 -8.87
CA VAL A 292 14.06 18.26 -7.77
C VAL A 292 14.32 16.79 -8.07
N PHE A 293 14.10 16.34 -9.31
CA PHE A 293 14.39 14.97 -9.71
C PHE A 293 15.89 14.64 -9.59
N GLU A 294 16.77 15.51 -10.07
CA GLU A 294 18.23 15.34 -9.95
C GLU A 294 18.67 15.25 -8.47
N ALA A 295 18.14 16.12 -7.60
CA ALA A 295 18.42 16.06 -6.16
C ALA A 295 17.94 14.75 -5.52
N LEU A 296 16.75 14.27 -5.88
CA LEU A 296 16.21 13.00 -5.37
C LEU A 296 16.96 11.79 -5.91
N VAL A 297 17.49 11.85 -7.13
CA VAL A 297 18.36 10.79 -7.69
C VAL A 297 19.66 10.71 -6.89
N GLN A 298 20.21 11.83 -6.44
CA GLN A 298 21.38 11.83 -5.56
C GLN A 298 21.07 11.18 -4.21
N SER A 299 19.95 11.53 -3.57
CA SER A 299 19.50 10.83 -2.35
C SER A 299 19.25 9.34 -2.58
N LEU A 300 18.69 8.97 -3.75
CA LEU A 300 18.47 7.58 -4.12
C LEU A 300 19.78 6.82 -4.26
N ARG A 301 20.81 7.45 -4.82
CA ARG A 301 22.15 6.88 -4.97
C ARG A 301 22.77 6.60 -3.60
N GLU A 302 22.75 7.58 -2.70
CA GLU A 302 23.26 7.45 -1.34
C GLU A 302 22.55 6.34 -0.57
N LEU A 303 21.22 6.31 -0.65
CA LEU A 303 20.41 5.30 0.03
C LEU A 303 20.63 3.89 -0.55
N ILE A 304 20.77 3.76 -1.87
CA ILE A 304 21.06 2.49 -2.52
C ILE A 304 22.47 1.98 -2.16
N SER A 305 23.44 2.88 -2.01
CA SER A 305 24.80 2.52 -1.58
C SER A 305 24.86 2.06 -0.11
N SER A 306 24.00 2.57 0.77
CA SER A 306 23.95 2.15 2.17
C SER A 306 23.05 0.94 2.43
N THR A 307 22.16 0.59 1.49
CA THR A 307 21.13 -0.43 1.68
C THR A 307 21.54 -1.78 1.08
N GLU A 308 21.46 -2.84 1.88
CA GLU A 308 21.72 -4.20 1.42
C GLU A 308 20.66 -4.67 0.39
N PRO A 309 21.06 -5.06 -0.85
CA PRO A 309 20.11 -5.45 -1.90
C PRO A 309 19.24 -6.66 -1.55
N SER A 310 19.77 -7.58 -0.74
CA SER A 310 19.11 -8.84 -0.33
C SER A 310 17.77 -8.59 0.38
N LEU A 311 17.68 -7.50 1.16
CA LEU A 311 16.48 -7.09 1.87
C LEU A 311 15.32 -6.81 0.92
N TYR A 312 15.62 -6.37 -0.31
CA TYR A 312 14.64 -6.01 -1.34
C TYR A 312 14.50 -7.06 -2.45
N SER A 313 15.03 -8.26 -2.23
CA SER A 313 14.80 -9.39 -3.12
C SER A 313 13.32 -9.77 -3.16
N VAL A 314 12.80 -9.89 -4.38
CA VAL A 314 11.43 -10.33 -4.65
C VAL A 314 11.50 -11.84 -4.87
N SER A 315 10.99 -12.62 -3.92
CA SER A 315 10.91 -14.07 -4.09
C SER A 315 10.06 -14.40 -5.32
N PRO A 316 10.56 -15.21 -6.26
CA PRO A 316 9.76 -15.65 -7.42
C PRO A 316 8.57 -16.50 -6.98
N HIS A 317 8.65 -17.13 -5.80
CA HIS A 317 7.60 -17.98 -5.24
C HIS A 317 6.60 -17.22 -4.35
N ALA A 318 6.82 -15.93 -4.08
CA ALA A 318 5.88 -15.08 -3.33
C ALA A 318 4.49 -14.91 -3.99
N ARG A 319 4.32 -15.39 -5.24
CA ARG A 319 2.99 -15.43 -5.88
C ARG A 319 2.03 -16.44 -5.24
N THR A 320 2.51 -17.40 -4.44
CA THR A 320 1.63 -18.34 -3.74
C THR A 320 1.18 -17.82 -2.38
N ARG A 321 0.09 -17.05 -2.43
CA ARG A 321 -1.00 -16.91 -1.42
C ARG A 321 -0.65 -16.87 0.08
N ALA A 322 -0.93 -15.69 0.66
CA ALA A 322 -1.82 -15.51 1.81
C ALA A 322 -1.30 -15.60 3.26
N LEU A 323 0.00 -15.52 3.52
CA LEU A 323 0.48 -15.18 4.87
C LEU A 323 0.97 -13.74 4.90
N THR A 324 0.03 -12.79 4.78
CA THR A 324 0.33 -11.42 5.20
C THR A 324 0.60 -11.45 6.70
N PRO A 325 1.80 -11.08 7.17
CA PRO A 325 2.09 -11.01 8.59
C PRO A 325 1.06 -10.12 9.29
N SER A 326 0.82 -10.40 10.58
CA SER A 326 -0.10 -9.61 11.39
C SER A 326 0.31 -8.14 11.36
N PHE A 327 -0.64 -7.22 11.52
CA PHE A 327 -0.33 -5.79 11.51
C PHE A 327 0.76 -5.42 12.52
N ALA A 328 0.72 -6.00 13.73
CA ALA A 328 1.72 -5.77 14.76
C ALA A 328 3.13 -6.17 14.29
N ASP A 329 3.25 -7.29 13.57
CA ASP A 329 4.52 -7.71 12.99
C ASP A 329 4.97 -6.78 11.86
N ARG A 330 4.04 -6.27 11.05
CA ARG A 330 4.35 -5.31 9.98
C ARG A 330 4.88 -4.00 10.54
N GLN A 331 4.21 -3.44 11.55
CA GLN A 331 4.63 -2.19 12.18
C GLN A 331 5.94 -2.35 12.94
N LYS A 332 6.11 -3.45 13.68
CA LYS A 332 7.37 -3.78 14.34
C LYS A 332 8.51 -3.90 13.32
N ARG A 333 8.27 -4.57 12.18
CA ARG A 333 9.25 -4.67 11.09
C ARG A 333 9.58 -3.30 10.50
N ALA A 334 8.58 -2.49 10.19
CA ALA A 334 8.78 -1.15 9.67
C ALA A 334 9.60 -0.27 10.64
N GLY A 335 9.28 -0.31 11.93
CA GLY A 335 10.03 0.42 12.97
C GLY A 335 11.45 -0.09 13.21
N MET A 336 11.73 -1.36 12.87
CA MET A 336 13.08 -1.95 12.93
C MET A 336 13.87 -1.78 11.62
N GLY A 337 13.35 -1.04 10.64
CA GLY A 337 13.99 -0.92 9.31
C GLY A 337 14.00 -2.23 8.50
N LEU A 338 13.21 -3.22 8.90
CA LEU A 338 13.08 -4.48 8.17
C LEU A 338 12.28 -4.28 6.88
N PRO A 339 12.56 -5.09 5.84
CA PRO A 339 12.16 -4.77 4.49
C PRO A 339 10.67 -4.65 4.30
N ALA A 340 10.35 -3.78 3.34
CA ALA A 340 9.05 -3.54 2.75
C ALA A 340 8.29 -4.84 2.46
N LEU A 341 6.95 -4.80 2.54
CA LEU A 341 6.10 -5.94 2.18
C LEU A 341 6.41 -6.40 0.74
N GLU A 342 6.16 -7.66 0.40
CA GLU A 342 6.45 -8.18 -0.95
C GLU A 342 5.81 -7.35 -2.07
N LYS A 343 4.61 -6.79 -1.80
CA LYS A 343 3.96 -5.83 -2.69
C LYS A 343 4.79 -4.56 -2.87
N GLU A 344 5.30 -3.98 -1.79
CA GLU A 344 6.12 -2.78 -1.80
C GLU A 344 7.48 -3.02 -2.49
N LYS A 345 8.11 -4.19 -2.30
CA LYS A 345 9.30 -4.60 -3.04
C LYS A 345 9.03 -4.67 -4.55
N THR A 346 7.85 -5.17 -4.93
CA THR A 346 7.41 -5.21 -6.33
C THR A 346 7.22 -3.81 -6.89
N TRP A 347 6.64 -2.88 -6.12
CA TRP A 347 6.53 -1.49 -6.51
C TRP A 347 7.89 -0.85 -6.71
N LEU A 348 8.82 -1.05 -5.76
CA LEU A 348 10.19 -0.56 -5.87
C LEU A 348 10.87 -1.09 -7.13
N LYS A 349 10.81 -2.41 -7.37
CA LYS A 349 11.34 -3.04 -8.59
C LYS A 349 10.84 -2.35 -9.86
N TRP A 350 9.54 -2.02 -9.93
CA TRP A 350 8.95 -1.34 -11.07
C TRP A 350 9.35 0.14 -11.16
N CYS A 351 9.47 0.84 -10.03
CA CYS A 351 9.93 2.22 -9.96
C CYS A 351 11.36 2.34 -10.44
N LEU A 352 12.28 1.55 -9.86
CA LEU A 352 13.69 1.54 -10.24
C LEU A 352 13.89 1.18 -11.71
N LYS A 353 13.07 0.27 -12.28
CA LYS A 353 13.10 -0.02 -13.73
C LYS A 353 12.82 1.21 -14.58
N LYS A 354 11.83 2.01 -14.19
CA LYS A 354 11.45 3.21 -14.94
C LYS A 354 12.47 4.33 -14.74
N ILE A 355 12.96 4.52 -13.52
CA ILE A 355 14.02 5.49 -13.21
C ILE A 355 15.29 5.16 -13.99
N GLU A 356 15.76 3.90 -13.97
CA GLU A 356 16.93 3.46 -14.76
C GLU A 356 16.74 3.75 -16.26
N GLY A 357 15.56 3.45 -16.81
CA GLY A 357 15.27 3.68 -18.22
C GLY A 357 15.27 5.17 -18.60
N ASN A 358 14.84 6.05 -17.71
CA ASN A 358 14.90 7.50 -17.94
C ASN A 358 16.34 8.03 -17.80
N LEU A 359 17.05 7.63 -16.74
CA LEU A 359 18.45 8.03 -16.52
C LEU A 359 19.36 7.57 -17.67
N ARG A 360 19.12 6.38 -18.23
CA ARG A 360 19.92 5.88 -19.37
C ARG A 360 19.78 6.76 -20.61
N LYS A 361 18.62 7.41 -20.79
CA LYS A 361 18.39 8.35 -21.89
C LYS A 361 19.09 9.70 -21.65
N SER A 362 19.20 10.14 -20.41
CA SER A 362 19.78 11.45 -20.06
C SER A 362 21.29 11.42 -19.83
N GLU A 363 21.79 10.40 -19.14
CA GLU A 363 23.20 10.29 -18.68
C GLU A 363 24.00 9.22 -19.43
N GLY A 364 23.35 8.41 -20.28
CA GLY A 364 23.96 7.25 -20.93
C GLY A 364 24.03 6.01 -20.04
N SER A 365 24.56 4.91 -20.57
CA SER A 365 24.58 3.61 -19.86
C SER A 365 25.55 3.58 -18.68
N GLU A 366 26.66 4.34 -18.75
CA GLU A 366 27.70 4.34 -17.71
C GLU A 366 27.24 5.03 -16.43
N GLY A 367 26.54 6.18 -16.56
CA GLY A 367 26.02 6.94 -15.42
C GLY A 367 25.05 6.15 -14.53
N VAL A 368 24.39 5.14 -15.10
CA VAL A 368 23.34 4.33 -14.44
C VAL A 368 23.82 2.94 -14.02
N ARG A 369 25.11 2.63 -14.18
CA ARG A 369 25.69 1.31 -13.86
C ARG A 369 25.45 0.92 -12.40
N TRP A 370 25.54 1.86 -11.47
CA TRP A 370 25.32 1.64 -10.03
C TRP A 370 23.91 1.09 -9.74
N LEU A 371 22.88 1.64 -10.39
CA LEU A 371 21.50 1.24 -10.21
C LEU A 371 21.23 -0.12 -10.86
N ALA A 372 21.79 -0.35 -12.05
CA ALA A 372 21.69 -1.64 -12.74
C ALA A 372 22.32 -2.77 -11.92
N GLN A 373 23.52 -2.55 -11.36
CA GLN A 373 24.21 -3.50 -10.49
C GLN A 373 23.41 -3.78 -9.21
N TRP A 374 22.89 -2.75 -8.54
CA TRP A 374 22.08 -2.95 -7.34
C TRP A 374 20.80 -3.74 -7.64
N ARG A 375 20.11 -3.42 -8.74
CA ARG A 375 18.89 -4.16 -9.17
C ARG A 375 19.20 -5.61 -9.53
N GLN A 376 20.36 -5.89 -10.11
CA GLN A 376 20.81 -7.26 -10.36
C GLN A 376 21.09 -8.00 -9.04
N ALA A 377 21.79 -7.38 -8.10
CA ALA A 377 22.06 -7.94 -6.78
C ALA A 377 20.78 -8.20 -5.96
N ALA A 378 19.78 -7.31 -6.10
CA ALA A 378 18.45 -7.49 -5.51
C ALA A 378 17.58 -8.53 -6.26
N GLY A 379 18.08 -9.19 -7.32
CA GLY A 379 17.31 -10.15 -8.10
C GLY A 379 16.15 -9.54 -8.90
N HIS A 380 16.17 -8.23 -9.14
CA HIS A 380 15.13 -7.55 -9.92
C HIS A 380 15.28 -7.79 -11.43
N VAL A 381 16.50 -8.06 -11.88
CA VAL A 381 16.88 -8.33 -13.27
C VAL A 381 17.41 -9.76 -13.34
N LYS A 382 16.89 -10.56 -14.29
CA LYS A 382 17.45 -11.88 -14.58
C LYS A 382 18.82 -11.67 -15.23
N LEU A 383 19.85 -12.31 -14.67
CA LEU A 383 21.13 -12.47 -15.35
C LEU A 383 20.85 -13.08 -16.73
N LYS A 384 21.13 -12.35 -17.80
CA LYS A 384 21.27 -13.01 -19.11
C LYS A 384 22.50 -13.89 -18.95
N ALA A 385 22.30 -15.20 -18.90
CA ALA A 385 23.41 -16.13 -18.99
C ALA A 385 24.15 -15.77 -20.28
N ASN A 386 25.40 -15.34 -20.17
CA ASN A 386 26.22 -15.11 -21.35
C ASN A 386 26.38 -16.48 -22.03
N PRO A 387 25.89 -16.69 -23.25
CA PRO A 387 25.94 -17.99 -23.92
C PRO A 387 27.36 -18.36 -24.40
N SER A 388 28.42 -17.70 -23.90
CA SER A 388 29.77 -17.78 -24.45
C SER A 388 30.74 -18.65 -23.64
N VAL A 389 30.24 -19.55 -22.80
CA VAL A 389 31.06 -20.59 -22.15
C VAL A 389 30.28 -21.90 -22.24
N ALA A 390 30.30 -22.50 -23.43
CA ALA A 390 29.87 -23.87 -23.69
C ALA A 390 30.95 -24.54 -24.53
#